data_AF-A0AA38S7J4-F1
#
_entry.id   AF-A0AA38S7J4-F1
#
_cell.length_a   1.000
_cell.length_b   1.000
_cell.length_c   1.000
_cell.angle_alpha   90.00
_cell.angle_beta   90.00
_cell.angle_gamma   90.00
#
_symmetry.space_group_name_H-M   'P 1'
#
loop_
_entity.id
_entity.type
_entity.pdbx_description
1 polymer ?
#
loop_
_entity_poly.entity_id
_entity_poly.type
_entity_poly.pdbx_seq_one_letter_code
_entity_poly.pdbx_strand_id
1 'polypeptide(L)'
;MGANQTREMTTPSKSKNRTKVMDRMIRRGIMHSVDATLKTSPVENSEIDLSSLTSSAAQDLPDLPIEDRRIMLDTESSTSLVAEKPVIYLLWREPHENVKVTVRLSRHWNFSAVYPMVDTVRNIRDNTASVTWNVVTDGSDNILDEEGQKYSYLFWEATAEHKKEICYYLTHDYEDDEPPFACGTPETPLSIEPFVVLSFPDFVSHLDYTLPRLGLTAAMKTDFMTTWLPKFLSIRNRGQDIAFKFIPQENMDREAELIVEPKPSLIQRVFLLFGGVDTTSANEWTYWYSRRNSLDGANETHWAGLYGFGYFGGVDDKNLRVIEWGAMEVPEKLLKR
;
A
#
# COMPACT_ATOMS: atom_id res chain seq x y z
N MET A 1 30.28 54.63 24.57
CA MET A 1 30.74 53.33 25.10
C MET A 1 29.54 52.72 25.81
N GLY A 2 28.75 51.79 25.30
CA GLY A 2 28.92 50.75 24.30
C GLY A 2 28.20 49.54 24.89
N ALA A 3 26.86 49.52 24.79
CA ALA A 3 25.99 48.53 25.42
C ALA A 3 25.95 47.22 24.61
N ASN A 4 26.18 46.10 25.29
CA ASN A 4 26.07 44.74 24.75
C ASN A 4 24.60 44.40 24.45
N GLN A 5 24.30 44.04 23.20
CA GLN A 5 23.09 43.30 22.82
C GLN A 5 23.46 41.82 22.65
N THR A 6 22.92 40.99 23.53
CA THR A 6 22.91 39.53 23.41
C THR A 6 21.78 39.14 22.45
N ARG A 7 22.12 38.45 21.36
CA ARG A 7 21.17 38.02 20.32
C ARG A 7 20.66 36.62 20.67
N GLU A 8 19.42 36.52 21.15
CA GLU A 8 18.71 35.23 21.29
C GLU A 8 18.42 34.64 19.91
N MET A 9 18.91 33.41 19.66
CA MET A 9 18.49 32.59 18.54
C MET A 9 17.24 31.80 18.96
N THR A 10 16.09 32.16 18.39
CA THR A 10 14.84 31.41 18.53
C THR A 10 14.86 30.19 17.61
N THR A 11 14.78 28.99 18.19
CA THR A 11 14.57 27.73 17.46
C THR A 11 13.12 27.62 16.95
N PRO A 12 12.85 27.04 15.77
CA PRO A 12 11.49 26.92 15.25
C PRO A 12 10.69 25.87 16.03
N SER A 13 9.47 26.25 16.42
CA SER A 13 8.52 25.40 17.16
C SER A 13 8.04 24.19 16.33
N LYS A 14 8.27 22.96 16.85
CA LYS A 14 7.81 21.66 16.31
C LYS A 14 6.28 21.58 16.08
N SER A 15 5.50 22.42 16.76
CA SER A 15 4.03 22.45 16.65
C SER A 15 3.52 22.86 15.26
N LYS A 16 4.20 23.79 14.57
CA LYS A 16 3.71 24.33 13.29
C LYS A 16 3.89 23.39 12.09
N ASN A 17 4.85 22.45 12.16
CA ASN A 17 5.04 21.44 11.11
C ASN A 17 4.00 20.31 11.21
N ARG A 18 3.53 20.00 12.42
CA ARG A 18 2.50 18.98 12.67
C ARG A 18 1.16 19.35 12.01
N THR A 19 0.77 20.63 12.07
CA THR A 19 -0.49 21.14 11.50
C THR A 19 -0.51 21.11 9.96
N LYS A 20 0.61 21.43 9.29
CA LYS A 20 0.66 21.45 7.81
C LYS A 20 0.60 20.07 7.18
N VAL A 21 1.05 19.03 7.89
CA VAL A 21 1.04 17.64 7.41
C VAL A 21 -0.33 17.00 7.63
N MET A 22 -0.98 17.24 8.77
CA MET A 22 -2.38 16.84 9.02
C MET A 22 -3.32 17.40 7.95
N ASP A 23 -3.15 18.68 7.58
CA ASP A 23 -3.97 19.33 6.56
C ASP A 23 -3.72 18.76 5.14
N ARG A 24 -2.56 18.14 4.91
CA ARG A 24 -2.23 17.41 3.66
C ARG A 24 -2.81 15.99 3.66
N MET A 25 -2.93 15.35 4.82
CA MET A 25 -3.55 14.02 4.99
C MET A 25 -5.08 14.07 4.86
N ILE A 26 -5.72 15.11 5.40
CA ILE A 26 -7.17 15.35 5.26
C ILE A 26 -7.54 15.62 3.78
N ARG A 27 -6.74 16.44 3.06
CA ARG A 27 -6.96 16.72 1.64
C ARG A 27 -6.77 15.51 0.71
N ARG A 28 -6.10 14.45 1.17
CA ARG A 28 -5.91 13.19 0.42
C ARG A 28 -6.89 12.07 0.81
N GLY A 29 -7.83 12.33 1.71
CA GLY A 29 -8.84 11.34 2.13
C GLY A 29 -8.32 10.24 3.06
N ILE A 30 -7.12 10.39 3.65
CA ILE A 30 -6.46 9.38 4.48
C ILE A 30 -6.94 9.43 5.95
N MET A 31 -7.63 10.49 6.36
CA MET A 31 -8.24 10.63 7.68
C MET A 31 -9.63 11.27 7.55
N HIS A 32 -10.66 10.63 8.08
CA HIS A 32 -11.98 11.24 8.22
C HIS A 32 -12.02 12.12 9.47
N SER A 33 -12.32 13.40 9.29
CA SER A 33 -12.70 14.31 10.37
C SER A 33 -14.02 13.83 10.97
N VAL A 34 -14.03 13.50 12.26
CA VAL A 34 -15.27 13.25 13.00
C VAL A 34 -15.76 14.59 13.52
N ASP A 35 -16.71 15.20 12.82
CA ASP A 35 -17.67 16.09 13.46
C ASP A 35 -18.99 16.06 12.69
N ALA A 36 -19.99 15.49 13.35
CA ALA A 36 -21.34 15.36 12.87
C ALA A 36 -22.16 16.59 13.32
N THR A 37 -22.77 17.30 12.38
CA THR A 37 -24.07 17.95 12.65
C THR A 37 -24.88 18.07 11.37
N LEU A 38 -25.90 17.22 11.26
CA LEU A 38 -26.98 17.34 10.28
C LEU A 38 -27.71 18.68 10.45
N LYS A 39 -27.88 19.44 9.36
CA LYS A 39 -29.06 20.28 9.14
C LYS A 39 -29.46 20.22 7.67
N THR A 40 -30.65 19.68 7.43
CA THR A 40 -31.34 19.60 6.14
C THR A 40 -32.19 20.85 5.91
N SER A 41 -32.15 21.41 4.69
CA SER A 41 -33.29 22.13 4.10
C SER A 41 -33.21 22.11 2.56
N PRO A 42 -34.36 22.13 1.85
CA PRO A 42 -34.48 21.68 0.46
C PRO A 42 -34.28 22.81 -0.55
N VAL A 43 -33.86 22.49 -1.78
CA VAL A 43 -33.91 23.42 -2.92
C VAL A 43 -34.48 22.70 -4.15
N GLU A 44 -35.46 23.36 -4.74
CA GLU A 44 -36.25 22.99 -5.93
C GLU A 44 -35.46 22.95 -7.24
N ASN A 45 -36.10 22.26 -8.19
CA ASN A 45 -35.76 21.94 -9.57
C ASN A 45 -35.23 23.08 -10.46
N SER A 46 -34.33 22.73 -11.37
CA SER A 46 -34.44 23.15 -12.78
C SER A 46 -33.88 22.07 -13.71
N GLU A 47 -34.72 21.60 -14.64
CA GLU A 47 -34.34 20.75 -15.76
C GLU A 47 -33.47 21.54 -16.73
N ILE A 48 -32.33 20.96 -17.13
CA ILE A 48 -31.52 21.47 -18.24
C ILE A 48 -31.74 20.56 -19.45
N ASP A 49 -32.31 21.13 -20.50
CA ASP A 49 -32.56 20.52 -21.80
C ASP A 49 -31.23 20.24 -22.54
N LEU A 50 -30.94 18.96 -22.78
CA LEU A 50 -29.70 18.45 -23.37
C LEU A 50 -29.76 18.29 -24.90
N SER A 51 -30.71 18.90 -25.59
CA SER A 51 -30.93 18.68 -27.03
C SER A 51 -30.17 19.63 -27.99
N SER A 52 -29.26 20.49 -27.51
CA SER A 52 -28.64 21.54 -28.37
C SER A 52 -27.11 21.52 -28.52
N LEU A 53 -26.38 20.51 -28.05
CA LEU A 53 -24.93 20.44 -28.24
C LEU A 53 -24.53 19.29 -29.16
N THR A 54 -24.70 19.50 -30.46
CA THR A 54 -24.07 18.67 -31.49
C THR A 54 -23.03 19.48 -32.28
N SER A 55 -21.82 18.91 -32.34
CA SER A 55 -20.86 18.91 -33.44
C SER A 55 -20.75 20.17 -34.32
N SER A 56 -19.78 21.04 -34.02
CA SER A 56 -18.96 21.75 -35.02
C SER A 56 -17.99 22.72 -34.32
N ALA A 57 -16.83 22.22 -33.87
CA ALA A 57 -15.69 23.07 -33.51
C ALA A 57 -14.40 22.25 -33.59
N ALA A 58 -14.14 21.66 -34.77
CA ALA A 58 -12.86 21.09 -35.13
C ALA A 58 -12.29 21.90 -36.29
N GLN A 59 -11.85 23.12 -36.00
CA GLN A 59 -10.93 23.91 -36.83
C GLN A 59 -10.55 25.16 -36.01
N ASP A 60 -9.25 25.48 -36.02
CA ASP A 60 -8.57 26.60 -35.34
C ASP A 60 -8.17 26.39 -33.88
N LEU A 61 -7.05 25.69 -33.67
CA LEU A 61 -6.22 25.85 -32.48
C LEU A 61 -5.09 26.84 -32.80
N PRO A 62 -4.85 27.91 -32.02
CA PRO A 62 -3.70 28.78 -32.22
C PRO A 62 -2.40 28.06 -31.81
N ASP A 63 -1.30 28.34 -32.51
CA ASP A 63 0.04 27.89 -32.13
C ASP A 63 0.41 28.41 -30.74
N LEU A 64 0.34 27.53 -29.73
CA LEU A 64 0.76 27.87 -28.37
C LEU A 64 2.30 27.86 -28.25
N PRO A 65 2.88 28.78 -27.43
CA PRO A 65 4.33 28.86 -27.21
C PRO A 65 4.92 27.54 -26.70
N ILE A 66 6.19 27.28 -27.05
CA ILE A 66 6.93 26.02 -26.75
C ILE A 66 6.96 25.69 -25.25
N GLU A 67 6.74 26.66 -24.36
CA GLU A 67 6.68 26.46 -22.91
C GLU A 67 5.40 25.73 -22.44
N ASP A 68 4.29 25.79 -23.19
CA ASP A 68 3.06 25.05 -22.87
C ASP A 68 3.06 23.62 -23.42
N ARG A 69 3.91 23.29 -24.41
CA ARG A 69 4.14 21.89 -24.81
C ARG A 69 4.81 21.08 -23.71
N ARG A 70 5.52 21.74 -22.79
CA ARG A 70 6.12 21.11 -21.61
C ARG A 70 5.08 20.68 -20.59
N ILE A 71 3.93 21.36 -20.53
CA ILE A 71 2.83 21.04 -19.62
C ILE A 71 1.90 19.95 -20.21
N MET A 72 1.93 19.73 -21.52
CA MET A 72 1.19 18.64 -22.19
C MET A 72 2.00 17.33 -22.33
N LEU A 73 3.31 17.36 -22.09
CA LEU A 73 4.18 16.16 -22.06
C LEU A 73 4.39 15.59 -20.65
N ASP A 74 4.00 16.31 -19.60
CA ASP A 74 4.00 15.82 -18.21
C ASP A 74 2.71 15.06 -17.82
N THR A 75 1.79 14.86 -18.78
CA THR A 75 0.70 13.88 -18.66
C THR A 75 1.14 12.45 -18.99
N GLU A 76 2.44 12.17 -19.13
CA GLU A 76 2.95 10.87 -18.73
C GLU A 76 3.03 10.82 -17.20
N SER A 77 1.86 10.62 -16.58
CA SER A 77 1.75 10.30 -15.17
C SER A 77 2.77 9.19 -14.84
N SER A 78 3.87 9.59 -14.22
CA SER A 78 4.80 8.67 -13.58
C SER A 78 4.05 8.06 -12.40
N THR A 79 3.22 7.06 -12.68
CA THR A 79 2.45 6.29 -11.71
C THR A 79 3.37 5.42 -10.85
N SER A 80 4.21 6.01 -9.99
CA SER A 80 5.07 5.29 -9.03
C SER A 80 4.33 4.10 -8.43
N LEU A 81 5.01 2.95 -8.30
CA LEU A 81 4.42 1.86 -7.51
C LEU A 81 4.37 2.32 -6.06
N VAL A 82 3.25 2.06 -5.39
CA VAL A 82 3.07 2.43 -4.00
C VAL A 82 2.75 1.17 -3.21
N ALA A 83 3.63 0.80 -2.29
CA ALA A 83 3.33 -0.14 -1.24
C ALA A 83 2.45 0.62 -0.25
N GLU A 84 1.14 0.47 -0.40
CA GLU A 84 0.18 1.28 0.32
C GLU A 84 -0.25 0.55 1.59
N LYS A 85 -0.19 1.30 2.70
CA LYS A 85 -0.60 0.92 4.05
C LYS A 85 -0.22 -0.51 4.50
N PRO A 86 1.06 -0.94 4.46
CA PRO A 86 1.54 -1.93 5.42
C PRO A 86 1.21 -1.54 6.87
N VAL A 87 0.39 -2.36 7.52
CA VAL A 87 -0.02 -2.20 8.92
C VAL A 87 0.56 -3.33 9.76
N ILE A 88 1.25 -3.00 10.85
CA ILE A 88 1.91 -3.94 11.75
C ILE A 88 1.18 -3.96 13.10
N TYR A 89 0.62 -5.12 13.45
CA TYR A 89 0.03 -5.39 14.74
C TYR A 89 1.00 -6.18 15.62
N LEU A 90 1.15 -5.73 16.87
CA LEU A 90 1.88 -6.44 17.90
C LEU A 90 0.88 -7.16 18.80
N LEU A 91 0.95 -8.49 18.83
CA LEU A 91 0.05 -9.32 19.59
C LEU A 91 0.82 -9.97 20.75
N TRP A 92 0.64 -9.41 21.94
CA TRP A 92 1.25 -9.91 23.16
C TRP A 92 0.25 -9.81 24.31
N ARG A 93 -0.05 -10.95 24.96
CA ARG A 93 -1.01 -11.00 26.08
C ARG A 93 -0.51 -10.39 27.38
N GLU A 94 0.80 -10.27 27.53
CA GLU A 94 1.42 -9.67 28.70
C GLU A 94 1.90 -8.25 28.37
N PRO A 95 1.84 -7.31 29.34
CA PRO A 95 2.43 -6.00 29.15
C PRO A 95 3.95 -6.10 29.02
N HIS A 96 4.52 -5.50 27.98
CA HIS A 96 5.97 -5.46 27.79
C HIS A 96 6.41 -4.06 27.40
N GLU A 97 7.38 -3.56 28.16
CA GLU A 97 8.09 -2.32 27.86
C GLU A 97 9.22 -2.58 26.87
N ASN A 98 9.61 -1.54 26.13
CA ASN A 98 10.76 -1.54 25.23
C ASN A 98 10.63 -2.49 24.02
N VAL A 99 9.43 -2.60 23.44
CA VAL A 99 9.26 -3.30 22.17
C VAL A 99 9.71 -2.38 21.04
N LYS A 100 10.79 -2.74 20.38
CA LYS A 100 11.35 -1.98 19.25
C LYS A 100 10.92 -2.63 17.94
N VAL A 101 10.31 -1.85 17.07
CA VAL A 101 9.92 -2.27 15.73
C VAL A 101 10.67 -1.41 14.73
N THR A 102 11.42 -2.04 13.83
CA THR A 102 12.16 -1.36 12.77
C THR A 102 11.76 -1.90 11.42
N VAL A 103 11.43 -1.00 10.49
CA VAL A 103 11.26 -1.34 9.08
C VAL A 103 12.45 -0.74 8.32
N ARG A 104 13.14 -1.57 7.53
CA ARG A 104 14.26 -1.16 6.67
C ARG A 104 13.91 -1.46 5.22
N LEU A 105 13.78 -0.40 4.43
CA LEU A 105 13.53 -0.45 3.00
C LEU A 105 14.82 -0.67 2.21
N SER A 106 14.73 -1.47 1.15
CA SER A 106 15.79 -1.63 0.16
C SER A 106 16.03 -0.32 -0.61
N ARG A 107 17.13 -0.27 -1.38
CA ARG A 107 17.53 0.89 -2.18
C ARG A 107 16.49 1.35 -3.21
N HIS A 108 15.51 0.51 -3.53
CA HIS A 108 14.51 0.76 -4.56
C HIS A 108 13.28 1.51 -4.04
N TRP A 109 13.14 1.65 -2.72
CA TRP A 109 11.97 2.20 -2.06
C TRP A 109 12.32 3.43 -1.23
N ASN A 110 11.35 4.34 -1.10
CA ASN A 110 11.43 5.47 -0.18
C ASN A 110 10.12 5.57 0.60
N PHE A 111 10.20 5.83 1.91
CA PHE A 111 9.01 6.06 2.73
C PHE A 111 8.21 7.27 2.23
N SER A 112 6.90 7.10 2.08
CA SER A 112 5.96 8.17 1.75
C SER A 112 5.09 8.57 2.94
N ALA A 113 4.84 7.65 3.86
CA ALA A 113 4.14 7.90 5.12
C ALA A 113 4.58 6.90 6.19
N VAL A 114 4.54 7.34 7.45
CA VAL A 114 4.91 6.56 8.64
C VAL A 114 4.04 7.05 9.78
N TYR A 115 3.49 6.14 10.57
CA TYR A 115 2.71 6.46 11.75
C TYR A 115 2.76 5.36 12.84
N PRO A 116 2.78 5.71 14.13
CA PRO A 116 2.96 7.05 14.71
C PRO A 116 4.20 7.77 14.16
N MET A 117 4.17 9.10 14.15
CA MET A 117 5.23 9.89 13.49
C MET A 117 6.56 9.71 14.22
N VAL A 118 7.56 9.20 13.50
CA VAL A 118 8.94 9.05 13.95
C VAL A 118 9.88 9.47 12.81
N ASP A 119 11.14 9.76 13.15
CA ASP A 119 12.12 10.20 12.15
C ASP A 119 12.57 9.04 11.26
N THR A 120 12.61 9.28 9.95
CA THR A 120 13.20 8.36 8.98
C THR A 120 14.71 8.57 8.91
N VAL A 121 15.47 7.49 9.00
CA VAL A 121 16.94 7.49 8.88
C VAL A 121 17.32 6.97 7.50
N ARG A 122 18.16 7.70 6.77
CA ARG A 122 18.66 7.28 5.44
C ARG A 122 20.12 6.92 5.53
N ASN A 123 20.48 5.72 5.09
CA ASN A 123 21.87 5.32 4.94
C ASN A 123 22.33 5.65 3.53
N ILE A 124 23.29 6.55 3.42
CA ILE A 124 23.78 7.07 2.14
C ILE A 124 24.65 6.03 1.42
N ARG A 125 25.31 5.11 2.16
CA ARG A 125 26.26 4.15 1.55
C ARG A 125 25.56 3.07 0.73
N ASP A 126 24.45 2.55 1.23
CA ASP A 126 23.66 1.49 0.61
C ASP A 126 22.34 2.01 0.00
N ASN A 127 22.08 3.32 0.10
CA ASN A 127 20.86 3.99 -0.33
C ASN A 127 19.58 3.44 0.32
N THR A 128 19.69 2.83 1.51
CA THR A 128 18.53 2.30 2.26
C THR A 128 17.90 3.37 3.14
N ALA A 129 16.64 3.15 3.51
CA ALA A 129 15.92 3.97 4.47
C ALA A 129 15.35 3.08 5.58
N SER A 130 15.40 3.55 6.82
CA SER A 130 14.82 2.83 7.95
C SER A 130 13.99 3.76 8.84
N VAL A 131 13.08 3.14 9.57
CA VAL A 131 12.27 3.79 10.58
C VAL A 131 12.12 2.88 11.78
N THR A 132 12.16 3.45 12.98
CA THR A 132 12.11 2.68 14.23
C THR A 132 11.09 3.29 15.19
N TRP A 133 10.20 2.46 15.70
CA TRP A 133 9.31 2.77 16.80
C TRP A 133 9.76 2.05 18.07
N ASN A 134 9.75 2.76 19.19
CA ASN A 134 9.79 2.15 20.52
C ASN A 134 8.38 2.25 21.10
N VAL A 135 7.81 1.09 21.44
CA VAL A 135 6.44 1.02 21.93
C VAL A 135 6.33 0.09 23.13
N VAL A 136 5.23 0.24 23.84
CA VAL A 136 4.83 -0.64 24.95
C VAL A 136 3.58 -1.40 24.54
N THR A 137 3.56 -2.71 24.77
CA THR A 137 2.33 -3.50 24.69
C THR A 137 1.65 -3.48 26.06
N ASP A 138 0.35 -3.25 26.12
CA ASP A 138 -0.40 -3.18 27.39
C ASP A 138 -1.12 -4.50 27.74
N GLY A 139 -0.81 -5.59 27.03
CA GLY A 139 -1.50 -6.88 27.12
C GLY A 139 -2.83 -6.94 26.36
N SER A 140 -3.28 -5.81 25.80
CA SER A 140 -4.33 -5.76 24.79
C SER A 140 -3.74 -5.79 23.38
N ASP A 141 -4.59 -5.76 22.34
CA ASP A 141 -4.16 -5.69 20.93
C ASP A 141 -3.69 -4.27 20.52
N ASN A 142 -3.41 -3.39 21.48
CA ASN A 142 -2.98 -2.02 21.24
C ASN A 142 -1.57 -1.79 21.75
N ILE A 143 -0.97 -0.70 21.28
CA ILE A 143 0.36 -0.26 21.62
C ILE A 143 0.31 1.18 22.15
N LEU A 144 1.31 1.54 22.95
CA LEU A 144 1.53 2.87 23.49
C LEU A 144 2.88 3.40 22.99
N ASP A 145 2.97 4.66 22.61
CA ASP A 145 4.25 5.32 22.36
C ASP A 145 4.95 5.75 23.67
N GLU A 146 6.12 6.37 23.55
CA GLU A 146 6.91 6.88 24.69
C GLU A 146 6.15 7.96 25.49
N GLU A 147 5.24 8.68 24.85
CA GLU A 147 4.36 9.68 25.46
C GLU A 147 3.08 9.08 26.08
N GLY A 148 2.86 7.76 25.97
CA GLY A 148 1.69 7.06 26.48
C GLY A 148 0.43 7.22 25.61
N GLN A 149 0.55 7.73 24.39
CA GLN A 149 -0.54 7.79 23.44
C GLN A 149 -0.83 6.39 22.87
N LYS A 150 -2.12 6.04 22.84
CA LYS A 150 -2.59 4.72 22.43
C LYS A 150 -2.85 4.65 20.94
N TYR A 151 -2.39 3.56 20.31
CA TYR A 151 -2.59 3.23 18.91
C TYR A 151 -2.96 1.74 18.75
N SER A 152 -3.70 1.41 17.71
CA SER A 152 -4.04 0.00 17.41
C SER A 152 -2.94 -0.72 16.62
N TYR A 153 -2.07 0.02 15.93
CA TYR A 153 -1.02 -0.54 15.09
C TYR A 153 0.01 0.52 14.70
N LEU A 154 1.14 0.06 14.18
CA LEU A 154 2.10 0.87 13.42
C LEU A 154 1.74 0.77 11.93
N PHE A 155 1.97 1.82 11.15
CA PHE A 155 1.86 1.73 9.69
C PHE A 155 2.97 2.48 8.98
N TRP A 156 3.31 2.00 7.80
CA TRP A 156 4.20 2.69 6.87
C TRP A 156 3.64 2.60 5.45
N GLU A 157 4.12 3.47 4.57
CA GLU A 157 3.90 3.42 3.13
C GLU A 157 5.22 3.72 2.43
N ALA A 158 5.42 3.16 1.24
CA ALA A 158 6.59 3.45 0.44
C ALA A 158 6.26 3.57 -1.04
N THR A 159 7.05 4.39 -1.73
CA THR A 159 6.98 4.55 -3.19
C THR A 159 8.26 4.03 -3.83
N ALA A 160 8.10 3.40 -4.98
CA ALA A 160 9.22 3.01 -5.83
C ALA A 160 9.13 3.67 -7.22
N GLU A 161 10.29 4.09 -7.71
CA GLU A 161 10.43 4.79 -9.00
C GLU A 161 10.53 3.78 -10.18
N HIS A 162 11.19 2.63 -9.97
CA HIS A 162 11.48 1.63 -11.00
C HIS A 162 10.50 0.44 -11.00
N LYS A 163 9.34 0.63 -11.64
CA LYS A 163 8.15 -0.23 -11.46
C LYS A 163 8.32 -1.68 -11.94
N LYS A 164 8.93 -1.89 -13.11
CA LYS A 164 9.07 -3.24 -13.71
C LYS A 164 10.00 -4.13 -12.88
N GLU A 165 11.10 -3.57 -12.41
CA GLU A 165 12.08 -4.25 -11.55
C GLU A 165 11.46 -4.63 -10.21
N ILE A 166 10.72 -3.72 -9.57
CA ILE A 166 10.05 -4.01 -8.29
C ILE A 166 9.03 -5.14 -8.39
N CYS A 167 8.15 -5.09 -9.39
CA CYS A 167 7.19 -6.17 -9.61
C CYS A 167 7.90 -7.51 -9.82
N TYR A 168 9.07 -7.49 -10.48
CA TYR A 168 9.91 -8.67 -10.64
C TYR A 168 10.47 -9.15 -9.29
N TYR A 169 11.14 -8.29 -8.51
CA TYR A 169 11.74 -8.67 -7.21
C TYR A 169 10.74 -9.19 -6.19
N LEU A 170 9.51 -8.66 -6.19
CA LEU A 170 8.45 -9.14 -5.30
C LEU A 170 7.92 -10.51 -5.72
N THR A 171 8.06 -10.90 -6.99
CA THR A 171 7.39 -12.09 -7.53
C THR A 171 8.31 -13.23 -7.93
N HIS A 172 9.64 -13.05 -7.87
CA HIS A 172 10.63 -14.06 -8.24
C HIS A 172 11.60 -14.33 -7.09
N ASP A 173 12.06 -15.56 -7.01
CA ASP A 173 13.10 -15.97 -6.07
C ASP A 173 14.44 -15.76 -6.76
N TYR A 174 15.30 -14.94 -6.15
CA TYR A 174 16.60 -14.58 -6.71
C TYR A 174 17.68 -14.84 -5.65
N GLU A 175 18.76 -15.50 -6.04
CA GLU A 175 19.93 -15.74 -5.17
C GLU A 175 21.00 -14.63 -5.30
N ASP A 176 20.96 -13.83 -6.37
CA ASP A 176 21.94 -12.75 -6.68
C ASP A 176 21.35 -11.32 -6.57
N ASP A 177 22.19 -10.32 -6.24
CA ASP A 177 21.78 -8.92 -5.98
C ASP A 177 21.41 -8.08 -7.23
N GLU A 178 21.48 -8.67 -8.43
CA GLU A 178 21.21 -8.01 -9.71
C GLU A 178 20.11 -8.76 -10.48
N PRO A 179 19.03 -8.08 -10.92
CA PRO A 179 18.05 -8.69 -11.80
C PRO A 179 18.78 -9.09 -13.10
N PRO A 180 18.29 -10.08 -13.87
CA PRO A 180 19.00 -10.56 -15.06
C PRO A 180 19.01 -9.53 -16.20
N PHE A 181 18.55 -8.30 -15.95
CA PHE A 181 18.31 -7.25 -16.92
C PHE A 181 19.21 -6.04 -16.65
N ALA A 182 20.52 -6.23 -16.75
CA ALA A 182 21.40 -5.13 -17.11
C ALA A 182 21.03 -4.68 -18.54
N CYS A 183 20.34 -3.54 -18.66
CA CYS A 183 20.17 -2.75 -19.88
C CYS A 183 19.68 -3.51 -21.14
N GLY A 184 18.38 -3.44 -21.47
CA GLY A 184 18.02 -3.47 -22.91
C GLY A 184 16.66 -3.95 -23.38
N THR A 185 15.93 -4.83 -22.70
CA THR A 185 14.63 -5.31 -23.24
C THR A 185 13.63 -5.64 -22.15
N PRO A 186 12.59 -4.82 -21.94
CA PRO A 186 11.54 -5.10 -20.97
C PRO A 186 10.42 -5.94 -21.62
N GLU A 187 10.79 -7.10 -22.17
CA GLU A 187 9.86 -7.99 -22.89
C GLU A 187 9.55 -9.29 -22.14
N THR A 188 10.26 -9.59 -21.06
CA THR A 188 9.89 -10.72 -20.18
C THR A 188 8.72 -10.29 -19.29
N PRO A 189 7.53 -10.92 -19.45
CA PRO A 189 6.38 -10.64 -18.58
C PRO A 189 6.74 -10.90 -17.12
N LEU A 190 5.91 -10.41 -16.19
CA LEU A 190 5.76 -11.08 -14.88
C LEU A 190 5.54 -12.59 -15.15
N SER A 191 6.58 -13.41 -14.99
CA SER A 191 6.71 -14.75 -15.57
C SER A 191 7.41 -15.63 -14.54
N ILE A 192 6.76 -16.47 -13.73
CA ILE A 192 5.74 -17.48 -14.05
C ILE A 192 5.19 -18.03 -12.69
N GLU A 193 3.90 -18.41 -12.66
CA GLU A 193 3.08 -19.05 -11.57
C GLU A 193 2.12 -18.14 -10.75
N PRO A 194 0.86 -18.56 -10.56
CA PRO A 194 -0.22 -17.82 -11.21
C PRO A 194 -0.87 -16.80 -10.29
N PHE A 195 -0.96 -15.58 -10.79
CA PHE A 195 -2.06 -14.70 -10.43
C PHE A 195 -3.38 -15.44 -10.62
N VAL A 196 -4.22 -15.41 -9.60
CA VAL A 196 -5.61 -15.88 -9.67
C VAL A 196 -6.44 -14.74 -10.22
N VAL A 197 -7.37 -15.04 -11.14
CA VAL A 197 -8.25 -14.04 -11.74
C VAL A 197 -9.68 -14.35 -11.35
N LEU A 198 -10.33 -13.43 -10.65
CA LEU A 198 -11.71 -13.58 -10.19
C LEU A 198 -12.56 -12.40 -10.61
N SER A 199 -13.86 -12.66 -10.77
CA SER A 199 -14.86 -11.60 -10.78
C SER A 199 -14.81 -10.83 -9.47
N PHE A 200 -15.20 -9.55 -9.45
CA PHE A 200 -15.28 -8.78 -8.20
C PHE A 200 -16.03 -9.49 -7.05
N PRO A 201 -17.25 -10.04 -7.23
CA PRO A 201 -17.96 -10.70 -6.13
C PRO A 201 -17.26 -11.97 -5.65
N ASP A 202 -16.66 -12.74 -6.55
CA ASP A 202 -15.89 -13.94 -6.18
C ASP A 202 -14.59 -13.56 -5.47
N PHE A 203 -13.93 -12.49 -5.91
CA PHE A 203 -12.71 -11.97 -5.28
C PHE A 203 -12.96 -11.54 -3.84
N VAL A 204 -14.03 -10.78 -3.58
CA VAL A 204 -14.42 -10.39 -2.21
C VAL A 204 -14.72 -11.64 -1.36
N SER A 205 -15.46 -12.60 -1.91
CA SER A 205 -15.78 -13.86 -1.23
C SER A 205 -14.52 -14.69 -0.94
N HIS A 206 -13.56 -14.69 -1.85
CA HIS A 206 -12.26 -15.34 -1.69
C HIS A 206 -11.45 -14.67 -0.58
N LEU A 207 -11.41 -13.33 -0.50
CA LEU A 207 -10.73 -12.64 0.60
C LEU A 207 -11.37 -12.93 1.96
N ASP A 208 -12.71 -12.98 2.01
CA ASP A 208 -13.45 -13.34 3.23
C ASP A 208 -13.12 -14.75 3.72
N TYR A 209 -12.83 -15.67 2.80
CA TYR A 209 -12.38 -17.03 3.08
C TYR A 209 -10.89 -17.08 3.45
N THR A 210 -10.02 -16.40 2.69
CA THR A 210 -8.57 -16.57 2.74
C THR A 210 -7.91 -15.78 3.86
N LEU A 211 -8.26 -14.51 4.07
CA LEU A 211 -7.58 -13.65 5.06
C LEU A 211 -7.60 -14.23 6.49
N PRO A 212 -8.72 -14.80 7.00
CA PRO A 212 -8.70 -15.45 8.31
C PRO A 212 -7.77 -16.66 8.38
N ARG A 213 -7.63 -17.40 7.28
CA ARG A 213 -6.72 -18.56 7.19
C ARG A 213 -5.26 -18.15 7.13
N LEU A 214 -4.98 -16.92 6.71
CA LEU A 214 -3.66 -16.28 6.79
C LEU A 214 -3.39 -15.61 8.16
N GLY A 215 -4.29 -15.77 9.14
CA GLY A 215 -4.11 -15.32 10.51
C GLY A 215 -4.74 -13.97 10.86
N LEU A 216 -5.41 -13.30 9.91
CA LEU A 216 -6.08 -12.03 10.22
C LEU A 216 -7.31 -12.26 11.09
N THR A 217 -7.40 -11.53 12.21
CA THR A 217 -8.60 -11.51 13.04
C THR A 217 -9.77 -10.82 12.31
N ALA A 218 -10.98 -10.92 12.84
CA ALA A 218 -12.15 -10.22 12.26
C ALA A 218 -11.93 -8.70 12.16
N ALA A 219 -11.26 -8.09 13.15
CA ALA A 219 -10.94 -6.67 13.16
C ALA A 219 -9.91 -6.32 12.08
N MET A 220 -8.83 -7.11 11.96
CA MET A 220 -7.80 -6.91 10.94
C MET A 220 -8.34 -7.10 9.53
N LYS A 221 -9.17 -8.13 9.30
CA LYS A 221 -9.85 -8.33 8.02
C LYS A 221 -10.73 -7.15 7.67
N THR A 222 -11.48 -6.62 8.64
CA THR A 222 -12.34 -5.46 8.43
C THR A 222 -11.51 -4.25 8.01
N ASP A 223 -10.41 -3.95 8.71
CA ASP A 223 -9.52 -2.82 8.35
C ASP A 223 -8.83 -3.02 6.99
N PHE A 224 -8.42 -4.24 6.66
CA PHE A 224 -7.90 -4.58 5.33
C PHE A 224 -8.94 -4.28 4.24
N MET A 225 -10.17 -4.78 4.42
CA MET A 225 -11.24 -4.63 3.44
C MET A 225 -11.66 -3.16 3.30
N THR A 226 -11.84 -2.41 4.39
CA THR A 226 -12.24 -0.99 4.30
C THR A 226 -11.16 -0.13 3.65
N THR A 227 -9.88 -0.49 3.82
CA THR A 227 -8.75 0.19 3.15
C THR A 227 -8.81 -0.02 1.63
N TRP A 228 -8.97 -1.26 1.17
CA TRP A 228 -8.77 -1.60 -0.25
C TRP A 228 -10.05 -1.67 -1.08
N LEU A 229 -11.22 -1.81 -0.46
CA LEU A 229 -12.50 -1.92 -1.16
C LEU A 229 -12.76 -0.78 -2.16
N PRO A 230 -12.44 0.50 -1.89
CA PRO A 230 -12.58 1.56 -2.89
C PRO A 230 -11.79 1.30 -4.18
N LYS A 231 -10.59 0.71 -4.10
CA LYS A 231 -9.78 0.36 -5.27
C LYS A 231 -10.33 -0.84 -6.01
N PHE A 232 -10.77 -1.88 -5.29
CA PHE A 232 -11.44 -3.04 -5.89
C PHE A 232 -12.72 -2.63 -6.63
N LEU A 233 -13.51 -1.70 -6.05
CA LEU A 233 -14.69 -1.13 -6.69
C LEU A 233 -14.33 -0.30 -7.92
N SER A 234 -13.23 0.46 -7.89
CA SER A 234 -12.73 1.20 -9.06
C SER A 234 -12.44 0.25 -10.24
N ILE A 235 -11.77 -0.87 -9.99
CA ILE A 235 -11.52 -1.92 -11.00
C ILE A 235 -12.85 -2.47 -11.55
N ARG A 236 -13.77 -2.87 -10.65
CA ARG A 236 -15.10 -3.36 -11.03
C ARG A 236 -15.86 -2.36 -11.90
N ASN A 237 -15.83 -1.08 -11.54
CA ASN A 237 -16.56 -0.03 -12.26
C ASN A 237 -15.99 0.23 -13.67
N ARG A 238 -14.73 -0.16 -13.92
CA ARG A 238 -14.15 -0.21 -15.28
C ARG A 238 -14.55 -1.46 -16.07
N GLY A 239 -15.37 -2.34 -15.51
CA GLY A 239 -15.79 -3.60 -16.13
C GLY A 239 -14.71 -4.68 -16.12
N GLN A 240 -13.67 -4.52 -15.29
CA GLN A 240 -12.53 -5.44 -15.21
C GLN A 240 -12.73 -6.49 -14.12
N ASP A 241 -12.15 -7.67 -14.34
CA ASP A 241 -11.92 -8.67 -13.29
C ASP A 241 -10.64 -8.31 -12.50
N ILE A 242 -10.44 -8.98 -11.37
CA ILE A 242 -9.30 -8.73 -10.48
C ILE A 242 -8.31 -9.89 -10.61
N ALA A 243 -7.11 -9.60 -11.12
CA ALA A 243 -5.96 -10.49 -11.03
C ALA A 243 -5.20 -10.19 -9.73
N PHE A 244 -4.90 -11.22 -8.94
CA PHE A 244 -4.20 -11.03 -7.66
C PHE A 244 -3.29 -12.20 -7.29
N LYS A 245 -2.35 -11.95 -6.37
CA LYS A 245 -1.55 -12.96 -5.67
C LYS A 245 -1.06 -12.42 -4.33
N PHE A 246 -0.80 -13.31 -3.38
CA PHE A 246 0.00 -12.97 -2.21
C PHE A 246 1.50 -13.07 -2.53
N ILE A 247 2.30 -12.26 -1.85
CA ILE A 247 3.76 -12.24 -1.99
C ILE A 247 4.41 -13.16 -0.95
N PRO A 248 5.42 -13.98 -1.34
CA PRO A 248 6.24 -14.73 -0.38
C PRO A 248 6.83 -13.81 0.69
N GLN A 249 6.84 -14.25 1.95
CA GLN A 249 7.39 -13.45 3.05
C GLN A 249 8.86 -13.10 2.84
N GLU A 250 9.66 -14.02 2.31
CA GLU A 250 11.07 -13.79 2.01
C GLU A 250 11.29 -12.65 0.99
N ASN A 251 10.40 -12.55 -0.02
CA ASN A 251 10.47 -11.48 -1.02
C ASN A 251 10.12 -10.13 -0.40
N MET A 252 9.19 -10.10 0.55
CA MET A 252 8.94 -8.91 1.36
C MET A 252 10.12 -8.54 2.25
N ASP A 253 10.76 -9.52 2.90
CA ASP A 253 11.89 -9.29 3.79
C ASP A 253 13.10 -8.70 3.05
N ARG A 254 13.32 -9.10 1.79
CA ARG A 254 14.35 -8.50 0.92
C ARG A 254 14.08 -7.03 0.60
N GLU A 255 12.82 -6.65 0.36
CA GLU A 255 12.47 -5.30 -0.08
C GLU A 255 12.17 -4.34 1.08
N ALA A 256 11.64 -4.87 2.18
CA ALA A 256 11.23 -4.11 3.35
C ALA A 256 11.38 -4.99 4.60
N GLU A 257 12.59 -5.15 5.09
CA GLU A 257 12.90 -5.98 6.25
C GLU A 257 12.18 -5.48 7.50
N LEU A 258 11.53 -6.39 8.22
CA LEU A 258 10.87 -6.13 9.49
C LEU A 258 11.66 -6.75 10.65
N ILE A 259 12.25 -5.89 11.48
CA ILE A 259 13.04 -6.28 12.65
C ILE A 259 12.25 -5.91 13.90
N VAL A 260 12.01 -6.89 14.78
CA VAL A 260 11.28 -6.68 16.03
C VAL A 260 12.08 -7.22 17.21
N GLU A 261 12.23 -6.40 18.24
CA GLU A 261 12.89 -6.72 19.50
C GLU A 261 11.92 -6.54 20.68
N PRO A 262 11.81 -7.50 21.61
CA PRO A 262 12.43 -8.82 21.59
C PRO A 262 11.92 -9.68 20.43
N LYS A 263 12.71 -10.69 20.04
CA LYS A 263 12.41 -11.51 18.86
C LYS A 263 11.02 -12.16 19.00
N PRO A 264 10.09 -11.91 18.07
CA PRO A 264 8.78 -12.57 18.09
C PRO A 264 8.90 -14.08 17.90
N SER A 265 7.97 -14.80 18.51
CA SER A 265 7.77 -16.24 18.28
C SER A 265 7.24 -16.54 16.88
N LEU A 266 6.53 -15.59 16.28
CA LEU A 266 6.00 -15.66 14.92
C LEU A 266 5.90 -14.25 14.33
N ILE A 267 6.37 -14.10 13.09
CA ILE A 267 6.09 -12.94 12.23
C ILE A 267 5.30 -13.46 11.04
N GLN A 268 4.17 -12.81 10.75
CA GLN A 268 3.33 -13.14 9.62
C GLN A 268 3.07 -11.92 8.74
N ARG A 269 3.56 -11.91 7.51
CA ARG A 269 3.44 -10.79 6.57
C ARG A 269 2.55 -11.15 5.39
N VAL A 270 1.35 -10.58 5.33
CA VAL A 270 0.32 -10.83 4.32
C VAL A 270 0.25 -9.65 3.35
N PHE A 271 0.89 -9.76 2.20
CA PHE A 271 0.92 -8.67 1.22
C PHE A 271 0.30 -9.08 -0.10
N LEU A 272 -0.74 -8.34 -0.50
CA LEU A 272 -1.53 -8.62 -1.69
C LEU A 272 -1.06 -7.75 -2.86
N LEU A 273 -0.65 -8.37 -3.96
CA LEU A 273 -0.63 -7.71 -5.25
C LEU A 273 -1.97 -7.92 -5.94
N PHE A 274 -2.54 -6.85 -6.48
CA PHE A 274 -3.78 -6.94 -7.26
C PHE A 274 -3.80 -5.94 -8.41
N GLY A 275 -4.62 -6.17 -9.42
CA GLY A 275 -4.86 -5.19 -10.47
C GLY A 275 -6.01 -5.60 -11.39
N GLY A 276 -6.50 -4.62 -12.15
CA GLY A 276 -7.60 -4.83 -13.08
C GLY A 276 -7.14 -5.46 -14.38
N VAL A 277 -7.87 -6.48 -14.83
CA VAL A 277 -7.63 -7.17 -16.10
C VAL A 277 -8.93 -7.32 -16.89
N ASP A 278 -8.87 -7.20 -18.21
CA ASP A 278 -10.02 -7.51 -19.08
C ASP A 278 -10.03 -9.01 -19.40
N THR A 279 -11.15 -9.67 -19.11
CA THR A 279 -11.38 -11.10 -19.38
C THR A 279 -12.55 -11.31 -20.36
N THR A 280 -13.05 -10.24 -20.96
CA THR A 280 -14.22 -10.27 -21.84
C THR A 280 -13.86 -10.25 -23.33
N SER A 281 -12.68 -9.72 -23.68
CA SER A 281 -12.22 -9.61 -25.05
C SER A 281 -10.84 -10.25 -25.25
N ALA A 282 -10.69 -10.99 -26.34
CA ALA A 282 -9.41 -11.56 -26.76
C ALA A 282 -8.63 -10.50 -27.56
N ASN A 283 -7.94 -9.61 -26.86
CA ASN A 283 -7.08 -8.56 -27.42
C ASN A 283 -5.70 -8.58 -26.70
N GLU A 284 -5.08 -7.43 -26.40
CA GLU A 284 -3.86 -7.31 -25.56
C GLU A 284 -3.99 -7.99 -24.18
N TRP A 285 -5.21 -8.39 -23.81
CA TRP A 285 -5.55 -9.14 -22.60
C TRP A 285 -5.69 -10.67 -22.79
N THR A 286 -5.35 -11.21 -23.96
CA THR A 286 -5.55 -12.64 -24.30
C THR A 286 -4.99 -13.60 -23.24
N TYR A 287 -3.89 -13.23 -22.58
CA TYR A 287 -3.33 -14.03 -21.49
C TYR A 287 -4.26 -14.19 -20.28
N TRP A 288 -5.06 -13.16 -19.98
CA TRP A 288 -5.94 -13.13 -18.82
C TRP A 288 -7.31 -13.73 -19.12
N TYR A 289 -7.80 -13.59 -20.36
CA TYR A 289 -9.04 -14.19 -20.83
C TYR A 289 -9.14 -15.69 -20.49
N SER A 290 -8.09 -16.46 -20.77
CA SER A 290 -8.07 -17.91 -20.52
C SER A 290 -7.75 -18.31 -19.08
N ARG A 291 -7.56 -17.35 -18.17
CA ARG A 291 -7.14 -17.59 -16.77
C ARG A 291 -8.17 -17.21 -15.72
N ARG A 292 -9.39 -16.83 -16.12
CA ARG A 292 -10.48 -16.62 -15.18
C ARG A 292 -10.77 -17.91 -14.39
N ASN A 293 -10.62 -17.84 -13.08
CA ASN A 293 -10.86 -18.94 -12.16
C ASN A 293 -12.33 -18.96 -11.70
N SER A 294 -12.80 -20.13 -11.27
CA SER A 294 -13.98 -20.22 -10.40
C SER A 294 -13.59 -19.91 -8.96
N LEU A 295 -14.57 -19.52 -8.13
CA LEU A 295 -14.34 -19.32 -6.69
C LEU A 295 -13.78 -20.58 -6.01
N ASP A 296 -14.32 -21.76 -6.34
CA ASP A 296 -13.86 -23.03 -5.79
C ASP A 296 -12.41 -23.33 -6.20
N GLY A 297 -12.08 -23.17 -7.47
CA GLY A 297 -10.71 -23.37 -7.96
C GLY A 297 -9.72 -22.37 -7.37
N ALA A 298 -10.15 -21.14 -7.07
CA ALA A 298 -9.32 -20.17 -6.35
C ALA A 298 -9.10 -20.58 -4.89
N ASN A 299 -10.14 -21.10 -4.21
CA ASN A 299 -10.07 -21.54 -2.82
C ASN A 299 -9.24 -22.82 -2.61
N GLU A 300 -9.01 -23.60 -3.66
CA GLU A 300 -8.05 -24.72 -3.65
C GLU A 300 -6.59 -24.25 -3.56
N THR A 301 -6.31 -22.97 -3.82
CA THR A 301 -4.95 -22.43 -3.72
C THR A 301 -4.52 -22.39 -2.25
N HIS A 302 -3.54 -23.24 -1.89
CA HIS A 302 -2.98 -23.31 -0.55
C HIS A 302 -1.94 -22.20 -0.31
N TRP A 303 -2.41 -20.94 -0.29
CA TRP A 303 -1.58 -19.74 -0.06
C TRP A 303 -0.61 -19.91 1.11
N ALA A 304 -1.09 -20.47 2.23
CA ALA A 304 -0.28 -20.62 3.43
C ALA A 304 0.99 -21.46 3.21
N GLY A 305 0.85 -22.60 2.53
CA GLY A 305 1.98 -23.48 2.24
C GLY A 305 2.89 -22.94 1.14
N LEU A 306 2.31 -22.29 0.13
CA LEU A 306 3.06 -21.76 -1.03
C LEU A 306 4.01 -20.62 -0.69
N TYR A 307 3.67 -19.82 0.33
CA TYR A 307 4.36 -18.57 0.62
C TYR A 307 4.92 -18.51 2.05
N GLY A 308 5.01 -19.69 2.69
CA GLY A 308 5.60 -19.84 4.01
C GLY A 308 4.83 -19.14 5.12
N PHE A 309 3.51 -19.00 5.01
CA PHE A 309 2.70 -18.49 6.12
C PHE A 309 2.67 -19.54 7.24
N GLY A 310 3.01 -19.13 8.46
CA GLY A 310 2.97 -19.96 9.64
C GLY A 310 1.54 -20.19 10.13
N TYR A 311 1.33 -21.26 10.91
CA TYR A 311 0.04 -21.50 11.54
C TYR A 311 -0.16 -20.56 12.75
N PHE A 312 -0.71 -19.37 12.49
CA PHE A 312 -0.88 -18.31 13.49
C PHE A 312 -1.74 -18.73 14.71
N GLY A 313 -2.71 -19.61 14.48
CA GLY A 313 -3.66 -20.08 15.50
C GLY A 313 -3.10 -21.09 16.51
N GLY A 314 -1.92 -21.67 16.26
CA GLY A 314 -1.33 -22.71 17.12
C GLY A 314 -0.11 -22.26 17.92
N VAL A 315 0.32 -21.00 17.75
CA VAL A 315 1.43 -20.43 18.51
C VAL A 315 0.92 -19.95 19.87
N ASP A 316 1.67 -20.29 20.93
CA ASP A 316 1.44 -19.84 22.30
C ASP A 316 1.29 -18.32 22.35
N ASP A 317 0.19 -17.83 22.94
CA ASP A 317 -0.11 -16.40 23.00
C ASP A 317 0.61 -15.66 24.12
N LYS A 318 1.43 -16.38 24.91
CA LYS A 318 2.35 -15.81 25.91
C LYS A 318 3.56 -15.11 25.31
N ASN A 319 3.93 -15.43 24.07
CA ASN A 319 5.06 -14.80 23.39
C ASN A 319 4.58 -13.74 22.40
N LEU A 320 5.44 -12.77 22.12
CA LEU A 320 5.19 -11.77 21.07
C LEU A 320 4.94 -12.46 19.73
N ARG A 321 3.84 -12.10 19.09
CA ARG A 321 3.55 -12.42 17.69
C ARG A 321 3.30 -11.14 16.93
N VAL A 322 3.69 -11.13 15.66
CA VAL A 322 3.54 -9.95 14.81
C VAL A 322 2.79 -10.36 13.56
N ILE A 323 1.77 -9.58 13.20
CA ILE A 323 1.10 -9.72 11.92
C ILE A 323 1.17 -8.38 11.19
N GLU A 324 1.75 -8.40 10.00
CA GLU A 324 1.73 -7.30 9.06
C GLU A 324 0.81 -7.65 7.90
N TRP A 325 -0.02 -6.72 7.46
CA TRP A 325 -0.69 -6.85 6.17
C TRP A 325 -0.60 -5.56 5.37
N GLY A 326 -0.61 -5.70 4.04
CA GLY A 326 -0.57 -4.56 3.12
C GLY A 326 -1.02 -4.99 1.72
N ALA A 327 -1.11 -4.02 0.81
CA ALA A 327 -1.36 -4.33 -0.59
C ALA A 327 -0.70 -3.32 -1.53
N MET A 328 -0.61 -3.71 -2.79
CA MET A 328 -0.20 -2.82 -3.86
C MET A 328 -1.03 -3.09 -5.12
N GLU A 329 -1.63 -2.03 -5.66
CA GLU A 329 -2.25 -2.09 -6.98
C GLU A 329 -1.15 -2.06 -8.05
N VAL A 330 -1.13 -3.08 -8.90
CA VAL A 330 -0.23 -3.17 -10.06
C VAL A 330 -0.88 -2.39 -11.21
N PRO A 331 -0.22 -1.36 -11.76
CA PRO A 331 -0.74 -0.58 -12.87
C PRO A 331 -1.07 -1.45 -14.08
N GLU A 332 -2.18 -1.15 -14.74
CA GLU A 332 -2.69 -1.87 -15.91
C GLU A 332 -1.62 -2.09 -17.00
N LYS A 333 -0.77 -1.09 -17.24
CA LYS A 333 0.33 -1.15 -18.21
C LYS A 333 1.41 -2.19 -17.92
N LEU A 334 1.50 -2.68 -16.68
CA LEU A 334 2.40 -3.77 -16.29
C LEU A 334 1.72 -5.14 -16.36
N LEU A 335 0.38 -5.16 -16.50
CA LEU A 335 -0.43 -6.37 -16.63
C LEU A 335 -0.79 -6.67 -18.09
N LYS A 336 -0.89 -5.65 -18.95
CA LYS A 336 -1.02 -5.81 -20.41
C LYS A 336 0.18 -6.55 -20.98
N ARG A 337 -0.08 -7.46 -21.91
CA ARG A 337 0.94 -8.27 -22.59
C ARG A 337 1.05 -7.93 -24.06
#